data_AF-A0A4U1KZW5-F1
#
_entry.id   AF-A0A4U1KZW5-F1
#
_cell.length_a   1.000
_cell.length_b   1.000
_cell.length_c   1.000
_cell.angle_alpha   90.00
_cell.angle_beta   90.00
_cell.angle_gamma   90.00
#
_symmetry.space_group_name_H-M   'P 1'
#
loop_
_entity.id
_entity.type
_entity.pdbx_description
1 polymer ?
#
loop_
_entity_poly.entity_id
_entity_poly.type
_entity_poly.pdbx_seq_one_letter_code
_entity_poly.pdbx_strand_id
1 'polypeptide(L)'
;MLVRRRLKKKVSSLTARTAGYSRFEPVRGTASSFGAGTASESSLSEVQTLQSELGATQTDRGTLVSLPGDVLFDFDKATIRPDARATLDKLAALIAAQKPPSVSIEGHTDAKGDDAYNQRLSEARAHAVRDYLVDQRQVPAALLKAIGLGELRPVAPNANATGGDDPEGRQRNRRVEVVLAAPS
;
A
#
# COMPACT_ATOMS: atom_id res chain seq x y z
N MET A 1 -11.70 60.63 -19.56
CA MET A 1 -10.32 60.56 -19.02
C MET A 1 -9.46 59.87 -20.08
N LEU A 2 -8.71 60.64 -20.88
CA LEU A 2 -7.99 60.18 -22.08
C LEU A 2 -6.48 60.45 -21.91
N VAL A 3 -5.68 59.48 -22.37
CA VAL A 3 -4.38 59.65 -23.07
C VAL A 3 -3.12 60.02 -22.28
N ARG A 4 -2.21 59.04 -22.28
CA ARG A 4 -0.76 59.06 -22.62
C ARG A 4 0.08 60.28 -22.21
N ARG A 5 1.28 60.01 -21.66
CA ARG A 5 2.57 60.47 -22.23
C ARG A 5 3.80 59.95 -21.46
N ARG A 6 4.71 59.32 -22.21
CA ARG A 6 6.17 59.24 -21.93
C ARG A 6 6.76 60.67 -21.92
N LEU A 7 7.84 60.91 -21.18
CA LEU A 7 9.20 61.16 -21.73
C LEU A 7 10.23 61.67 -20.68
N LYS A 8 11.36 60.95 -20.61
CA LYS A 8 12.79 61.34 -20.65
C LYS A 8 13.37 62.46 -19.76
N LYS A 9 14.56 62.14 -19.18
CA LYS A 9 15.91 62.79 -19.31
C LYS A 9 16.74 62.43 -18.05
N LYS A 10 18.07 62.36 -17.95
CA LYS A 10 19.30 62.67 -18.75
C LYS A 10 20.46 61.93 -18.02
N VAL A 11 21.34 61.17 -18.67
CA VAL A 11 22.74 61.50 -19.11
C VAL A 11 23.66 62.15 -18.06
N SER A 12 24.76 61.48 -17.67
CA SER A 12 26.19 61.92 -17.79
C SER A 12 27.12 60.92 -17.05
N SER A 13 27.94 60.14 -17.76
CA SER A 13 29.39 60.33 -17.99
C SER A 13 30.30 60.04 -16.79
N LEU A 14 31.17 59.03 -16.89
CA LEU A 14 32.55 59.07 -16.38
C LEU A 14 33.39 57.94 -16.99
N THR A 15 34.63 58.31 -17.27
CA THR A 15 35.62 57.62 -18.11
C THR A 15 36.65 56.92 -17.23
N ALA A 16 37.07 55.69 -17.56
CA ALA A 16 38.39 55.12 -17.23
C ALA A 16 38.60 53.87 -18.10
N ARG A 17 39.45 53.89 -19.12
CA ARG A 17 40.89 53.53 -19.12
C ARG A 17 41.20 52.08 -18.69
N THR A 18 41.48 51.28 -19.71
CA THR A 18 42.66 50.39 -19.88
C THR A 18 42.98 49.33 -18.82
N ALA A 19 42.82 48.06 -19.19
CA ALA A 19 43.86 47.03 -19.04
C ALA A 19 43.39 45.74 -19.75
N GLY A 20 44.19 45.23 -20.69
CA GLY A 20 43.93 43.95 -21.34
C GLY A 20 44.14 42.79 -20.39
N TYR A 21 43.35 41.74 -20.54
CA TYR A 21 43.71 40.39 -20.10
C TYR A 21 43.10 39.34 -21.05
N SER A 22 43.98 38.40 -21.40
CA SER A 22 43.86 37.16 -22.14
C SER A 22 42.47 36.66 -22.57
N ARG A 23 42.43 36.32 -23.87
CA ARG A 23 41.58 35.31 -24.50
C ARG A 23 41.46 34.06 -23.61
N PHE A 24 40.27 33.85 -23.01
CA PHE A 24 39.87 32.58 -22.43
C PHE A 24 39.06 31.79 -23.45
N GLU A 25 39.60 30.65 -23.88
CA GLU A 25 38.87 29.60 -24.59
C GLU A 25 37.77 29.02 -23.69
N PRO A 26 36.55 28.73 -24.20
CA PRO A 26 35.55 28.03 -23.42
C PRO A 26 35.95 26.55 -23.30
N VAL A 27 36.49 26.17 -22.15
CA VAL A 27 36.62 24.74 -21.79
C VAL A 27 35.20 24.19 -21.68
N ARG A 28 34.84 23.26 -22.57
CA ARG A 28 33.63 22.44 -22.48
C ARG A 28 33.70 21.60 -21.20
N GLY A 29 33.23 22.18 -20.10
CA GLY A 29 32.93 21.48 -18.87
C GLY A 29 31.66 20.67 -19.07
N THR A 30 31.82 19.35 -19.10
CA THR A 30 30.78 18.34 -19.01
C THR A 30 29.72 18.71 -17.98
N ALA A 31 28.47 18.83 -18.44
CA ALA A 31 27.31 18.94 -17.58
C ALA A 31 27.26 17.70 -16.66
N SER A 32 27.44 17.93 -15.37
CA SER A 32 27.10 16.95 -14.34
C SER A 32 25.60 16.69 -14.44
N SER A 33 25.23 15.49 -14.89
CA SER A 33 23.87 15.00 -14.86
C SER A 33 23.42 14.88 -13.40
N PHE A 34 22.52 15.76 -12.98
CA PHE A 34 21.66 15.53 -11.82
C PHE A 34 20.69 14.40 -12.16
N GLY A 35 21.15 13.15 -12.01
CA GLY A 35 20.32 11.96 -12.03
C GLY A 35 19.67 11.76 -10.67
N ALA A 36 18.60 12.51 -10.39
CA ALA A 36 17.75 12.32 -9.22
C ALA A 36 16.29 12.41 -9.67
N GLY A 37 15.66 11.27 -9.96
CA GLY A 37 14.23 11.25 -10.30
C GLY A 37 13.62 9.87 -10.58
N THR A 38 14.36 8.92 -11.15
CA THR A 38 13.73 7.72 -11.74
C THR A 38 13.38 6.60 -10.76
N ALA A 39 14.02 6.55 -9.58
CA ALA A 39 13.81 5.47 -8.61
C ALA A 39 12.54 5.67 -7.75
N SER A 40 12.15 6.92 -7.48
CA SER A 40 10.95 7.21 -6.70
C SER A 40 9.68 7.01 -7.53
N GLU A 41 9.66 7.45 -8.78
CA GLU A 41 8.47 7.36 -9.64
C GLU A 41 8.13 5.90 -10.00
N SER A 42 9.15 5.07 -10.24
CA SER A 42 8.96 3.64 -10.59
C SER A 42 8.48 2.81 -9.40
N SER A 43 8.98 3.10 -8.19
CA SER A 43 8.57 2.38 -6.98
C SER A 43 7.15 2.77 -6.56
N LEU A 44 6.77 4.04 -6.74
CA LEU A 44 5.43 4.53 -6.44
C LEU A 44 4.38 3.95 -7.41
N SER A 45 4.71 3.84 -8.70
CA SER A 45 3.81 3.24 -9.68
C SER A 45 3.61 1.74 -9.47
N GLU A 46 4.66 1.02 -9.04
CA GLU A 46 4.57 -0.39 -8.67
C GLU A 46 3.67 -0.60 -7.45
N VAL A 47 3.88 0.17 -6.36
CA VAL A 47 3.01 0.12 -5.17
C VAL A 47 1.56 0.43 -5.54
N GLN A 48 1.32 1.46 -6.35
CA GLN A 48 -0.03 1.82 -6.77
C GLN A 48 -0.70 0.72 -7.60
N THR A 49 0.06 0.04 -8.44
CA THR A 49 -0.43 -1.10 -9.25
C THR A 49 -0.80 -2.26 -8.35
N LEU A 50 0.08 -2.67 -7.44
CA LEU A 50 -0.17 -3.77 -6.49
C LEU A 50 -1.36 -3.47 -5.58
N GLN A 51 -1.49 -2.22 -5.10
CA GLN A 51 -2.63 -1.78 -4.32
C GLN A 51 -3.94 -1.92 -5.10
N SER A 52 -3.95 -1.49 -6.37
CA SER A 52 -5.15 -1.60 -7.22
C SER A 52 -5.53 -3.07 -7.48
N GLU A 53 -4.55 -3.91 -7.80
CA GLU A 53 -4.78 -5.34 -8.05
C GLU A 53 -5.26 -6.12 -6.82
N LEU A 54 -4.80 -5.72 -5.63
CA LEU A 54 -5.21 -6.32 -4.36
C LEU A 54 -6.48 -5.68 -3.76
N GLY A 55 -7.02 -4.63 -4.39
CA GLY A 55 -8.13 -3.87 -3.81
C GLY A 55 -7.78 -3.21 -2.47
N ALA A 56 -6.53 -2.80 -2.31
CA ALA A 56 -6.04 -2.18 -1.08
C ALA A 56 -6.67 -0.81 -0.85
N THR A 57 -7.00 -0.52 0.39
CA THR A 57 -7.58 0.76 0.81
C THR A 57 -6.70 1.43 1.86
N GLN A 58 -6.60 2.76 1.83
CA GLN A 58 -5.87 3.50 2.84
C GLN A 58 -6.80 3.79 4.03
N THR A 59 -6.39 3.39 5.22
CA THR A 59 -7.12 3.60 6.48
C THR A 59 -6.23 4.30 7.50
N ASP A 60 -6.81 4.74 8.62
CA ASP A 60 -6.06 5.31 9.75
C ASP A 60 -5.04 4.32 10.35
N ARG A 61 -5.26 3.01 10.17
CA ARG A 61 -4.37 1.95 10.62
C ARG A 61 -3.22 1.68 9.64
N GLY A 62 -3.26 2.27 8.44
CA GLY A 62 -2.36 1.99 7.33
C GLY A 62 -3.07 1.42 6.11
N THR A 63 -2.32 0.73 5.23
CA THR A 63 -2.88 0.11 4.03
C THR A 63 -3.59 -1.20 4.41
N LEU A 64 -4.90 -1.28 4.17
CA LEU A 64 -5.74 -2.45 4.41
C LEU A 64 -5.97 -3.21 3.11
N VAL A 65 -5.64 -4.50 3.10
CA VAL A 65 -5.97 -5.44 2.03
C VAL A 65 -6.98 -6.45 2.57
N SER A 66 -8.17 -6.54 1.97
CA SER A 66 -9.20 -7.49 2.38
C SER A 66 -9.28 -8.63 1.37
N LEU A 67 -8.90 -9.84 1.79
CA LEU A 67 -8.90 -11.03 0.95
C LEU A 67 -10.11 -11.92 1.30
N PRO A 68 -11.01 -12.20 0.34
CA PRO A 68 -12.13 -13.11 0.58
C PRO A 68 -11.67 -14.52 0.98
N GLY A 69 -12.35 -15.12 1.95
CA GLY A 69 -11.95 -16.41 2.52
C GLY A 69 -12.10 -17.58 1.54
N ASP A 70 -13.08 -17.52 0.64
CA ASP A 70 -13.31 -18.51 -0.43
C ASP A 70 -12.27 -18.45 -1.56
N VAL A 71 -11.62 -17.30 -1.73
CA VAL A 71 -10.45 -17.18 -2.62
C VAL A 71 -9.23 -17.84 -1.99
N LEU A 72 -9.10 -17.77 -0.67
CA LEU A 72 -7.92 -18.27 0.05
C LEU A 72 -8.02 -19.76 0.44
N PHE A 73 -9.23 -20.21 0.79
CA PHE A 73 -9.46 -21.50 1.45
C PHE A 73 -10.69 -22.20 0.88
N ASP A 74 -10.70 -23.53 0.95
CA ASP A 74 -11.93 -24.29 0.77
C ASP A 74 -12.87 -24.09 1.98
N PHE A 75 -14.14 -24.45 1.79
CA PHE A 75 -15.12 -24.48 2.87
C PHE A 75 -14.57 -25.24 4.08
N ASP A 76 -14.64 -24.59 5.24
CA ASP A 76 -14.23 -25.13 6.54
C ASP A 76 -12.76 -25.55 6.66
N LYS A 77 -11.90 -25.04 5.76
CA LYS A 77 -10.45 -25.28 5.82
C LYS A 77 -9.66 -24.01 6.13
N ALA A 78 -8.43 -24.24 6.57
CA ALA A 78 -7.37 -23.23 6.73
C ALA A 78 -6.14 -23.50 5.84
N THR A 79 -6.18 -24.52 4.99
CA THR A 79 -5.11 -24.78 4.01
C THR A 79 -5.22 -23.81 2.83
N ILE A 80 -4.15 -23.06 2.56
CA ILE A 80 -4.09 -22.12 1.44
C ILE A 80 -4.23 -22.88 0.12
N ARG A 81 -5.21 -22.48 -0.69
CA ARG A 81 -5.44 -23.07 -2.00
C ARG A 81 -4.28 -22.73 -2.96
N PRO A 82 -3.97 -23.60 -3.95
CA PRO A 82 -2.90 -23.32 -4.90
C PRO A 82 -3.12 -22.05 -5.75
N ASP A 83 -4.37 -21.77 -6.13
CA ASP A 83 -4.77 -20.57 -6.90
C ASP A 83 -4.64 -19.28 -6.09
N ALA A 84 -4.84 -19.35 -4.76
CA ALA A 84 -4.66 -18.22 -3.84
C ALA A 84 -3.21 -17.72 -3.76
N ARG A 85 -2.23 -18.56 -4.09
CA ARG A 85 -0.79 -18.27 -3.97
C ARG A 85 -0.40 -17.02 -4.76
N ALA A 86 -0.92 -16.85 -5.97
CA ALA A 86 -0.64 -15.67 -6.80
C ALA A 86 -1.08 -14.36 -6.13
N THR A 87 -2.18 -14.38 -5.38
CA THR A 87 -2.65 -13.22 -4.61
C THR A 87 -1.75 -12.94 -3.41
N LEU A 88 -1.36 -13.98 -2.68
CA LEU A 88 -0.44 -13.85 -1.53
C LEU A 88 0.98 -13.43 -1.97
N ASP A 89 1.37 -13.81 -3.18
CA ASP A 89 2.62 -13.43 -3.81
C ASP A 89 2.69 -11.92 -4.10
N LYS A 90 1.57 -11.36 -4.58
CA LYS A 90 1.41 -9.91 -4.75
C LYS A 90 1.38 -9.19 -3.41
N LEU A 91 0.71 -9.75 -2.40
CA LEU A 91 0.72 -9.21 -1.04
C LEU A 91 2.15 -9.14 -0.49
N ALA A 92 2.96 -10.19 -0.67
CA ALA A 92 4.36 -10.18 -0.26
C ALA A 92 5.17 -9.11 -1.00
N ALA A 93 4.93 -8.92 -2.31
CA ALA A 93 5.56 -7.85 -3.09
C ALA A 93 5.16 -6.46 -2.56
N LEU A 94 3.88 -6.26 -2.21
CA LEU A 94 3.41 -5.01 -1.62
C LEU A 94 4.08 -4.72 -0.27
N ILE A 95 4.21 -5.74 0.61
CA ILE A 95 4.92 -5.61 1.89
C ILE A 95 6.39 -5.21 1.66
N ALA A 96 7.07 -5.84 0.70
CA ALA A 96 8.46 -5.54 0.37
C ALA A 96 8.65 -4.13 -0.20
N ALA A 97 7.69 -3.66 -0.99
CA ALA A 97 7.72 -2.34 -1.62
C ALA A 97 7.42 -1.22 -0.60
N GLN A 98 6.40 -1.40 0.25
CA GLN A 98 6.01 -0.41 1.25
C GLN A 98 6.92 -0.38 2.48
N LYS A 99 7.55 -1.51 2.83
CA LYS A 99 8.40 -1.67 4.02
C LYS A 99 7.73 -1.17 5.31
N PRO A 100 6.52 -1.66 5.64
CA PRO A 100 5.82 -1.21 6.83
C PRO A 100 6.58 -1.64 8.10
N PRO A 101 6.48 -0.86 9.20
CA PRO A 101 7.10 -1.22 10.48
C PRO A 101 6.44 -2.47 11.11
N SER A 102 5.19 -2.77 10.77
CA SER A 102 4.48 -3.97 11.22
C SER A 102 3.33 -4.34 10.27
N VAL A 103 2.97 -5.62 10.24
CA VAL A 103 1.84 -6.16 9.46
C VAL A 103 0.95 -7.00 10.37
N SER A 104 -0.34 -6.68 10.42
CA SER A 104 -1.37 -7.47 11.11
C SER A 104 -2.13 -8.32 10.10
N ILE A 105 -2.34 -9.60 10.40
CA ILE A 105 -3.12 -10.55 9.59
C ILE A 105 -4.28 -11.00 10.47
N GLU A 106 -5.48 -10.56 10.13
CA GLU A 106 -6.70 -10.67 10.92
C GLU A 106 -7.69 -11.61 10.21
N GLY A 107 -7.92 -12.79 10.81
CA GLY A 107 -8.88 -13.76 10.32
C GLY A 107 -10.28 -13.47 10.84
N HIS A 108 -11.29 -13.61 9.97
CA HIS A 108 -12.70 -13.43 10.31
C HIS A 108 -13.57 -14.58 9.79
N THR A 109 -14.67 -14.84 10.49
CA THR A 109 -15.74 -15.77 10.07
C THR A 109 -17.07 -15.03 9.91
N ASP A 110 -18.06 -15.73 9.38
CA ASP A 110 -19.46 -15.32 9.55
C ASP A 110 -19.99 -15.76 10.93
N ALA A 111 -21.25 -15.41 11.21
CA ALA A 111 -21.91 -15.74 12.48
C ALA A 111 -22.60 -17.12 12.50
N LYS A 112 -22.24 -18.05 11.62
CA LYS A 112 -22.77 -19.41 11.66
C LYS A 112 -21.81 -20.31 12.43
N GLY A 113 -22.37 -21.15 13.30
CA GLY A 113 -21.62 -22.10 14.09
C GLY A 113 -21.42 -21.62 15.53
N ASP A 114 -20.47 -22.26 16.21
CA ASP A 114 -20.10 -21.97 17.59
C ASP A 114 -18.97 -20.93 17.64
N ASP A 115 -19.05 -19.98 18.57
CA ASP A 115 -18.08 -18.89 18.71
C ASP A 115 -16.65 -19.41 18.89
N ALA A 116 -16.45 -20.46 19.71
CA ALA A 116 -15.12 -21.03 19.95
C ALA A 116 -14.60 -21.79 18.72
N TYR A 117 -15.50 -22.40 17.95
CA TYR A 117 -15.15 -22.96 16.65
C TYR A 117 -14.70 -21.87 15.67
N ASN A 118 -15.49 -20.81 15.53
CA ASN A 118 -15.21 -19.68 14.65
C ASN A 118 -13.90 -18.97 15.02
N GLN A 119 -13.64 -18.82 16.31
CA GLN A 119 -12.39 -18.29 16.82
C GLN A 119 -11.19 -19.14 16.34
N ARG A 120 -11.20 -20.45 16.62
CA ARG A 120 -10.11 -21.35 16.19
C ARG A 120 -9.90 -21.38 14.68
N LEU A 121 -10.99 -21.39 13.90
CA LEU A 121 -10.92 -21.38 12.44
C LEU A 121 -10.30 -20.07 11.91
N SER A 122 -10.70 -18.93 12.47
CA SER A 122 -10.16 -17.63 12.10
C SER A 122 -8.66 -17.50 12.43
N GLU A 123 -8.24 -18.00 13.60
CA GLU A 123 -6.83 -18.05 14.02
C GLU A 123 -6.01 -18.92 13.07
N ALA A 124 -6.48 -20.14 12.80
CA ALA A 124 -5.79 -21.07 11.90
C ALA A 124 -5.59 -20.47 10.50
N ARG A 125 -6.59 -19.76 9.97
CA ARG A 125 -6.51 -19.08 8.67
C ARG A 125 -5.50 -17.93 8.69
N ALA A 126 -5.50 -17.10 9.73
CA ALA A 126 -4.53 -16.03 9.88
C ALA A 126 -3.10 -16.57 9.98
N HIS A 127 -2.91 -17.66 10.74
CA HIS A 127 -1.63 -18.36 10.84
C HIS A 127 -1.18 -18.95 9.49
N ALA A 128 -2.08 -19.58 8.74
CA ALA A 128 -1.74 -20.14 7.43
C ALA A 128 -1.24 -19.08 6.44
N VAL A 129 -1.86 -17.89 6.44
CA VAL A 129 -1.38 -16.76 5.61
C VAL A 129 -0.02 -16.27 6.10
N ARG A 130 0.16 -16.12 7.41
CA ARG A 130 1.46 -15.73 8.01
C ARG A 130 2.57 -16.70 7.59
N ASP A 131 2.32 -18.00 7.77
CA ASP A 131 3.31 -19.04 7.50
C ASP A 131 3.63 -19.13 6.01
N TYR A 132 2.65 -18.94 5.13
CA TYR A 132 2.92 -18.79 3.70
C TYR A 132 3.88 -17.62 3.41
N LEU A 133 3.64 -16.44 3.99
CA LEU A 133 4.47 -15.26 3.78
C LEU A 133 5.90 -15.45 4.32
N VAL A 134 6.06 -16.14 5.45
CA VAL A 134 7.37 -16.46 6.03
C VAL A 134 8.08 -17.52 5.19
N ASP A 135 7.47 -18.69 5.02
CA ASP A 135 8.16 -19.86 4.49
C ASP A 135 8.39 -19.77 2.99
N GLN A 136 7.40 -19.27 2.24
CA GLN A 136 7.46 -19.23 0.78
C GLN A 136 8.03 -17.92 0.27
N ARG A 137 7.79 -16.81 0.99
CA ARG A 137 8.15 -15.46 0.53
C ARG A 137 9.20 -14.75 1.39
N GLN A 138 9.69 -15.40 2.44
CA GLN A 138 10.79 -14.93 3.28
C GLN A 138 10.51 -13.56 3.92
N VAL A 139 9.23 -13.25 4.17
CA VAL A 139 8.86 -12.06 4.93
C VAL A 139 9.28 -12.29 6.40
N PRO A 140 10.02 -11.36 7.02
CA PRO A 140 10.48 -11.54 8.40
C PRO A 140 9.32 -11.79 9.36
N ALA A 141 9.34 -12.92 10.07
CA ALA A 141 8.28 -13.30 11.01
C ALA A 141 8.05 -12.24 12.11
N ALA A 142 9.11 -11.51 12.51
CA ALA A 142 9.02 -10.44 13.50
C ALA A 142 8.15 -9.25 13.06
N LEU A 143 7.93 -9.07 11.75
CA LEU A 143 7.03 -8.03 11.22
C LEU A 143 5.57 -8.47 11.22
N LEU A 144 5.30 -9.79 11.26
CA LEU A 144 3.98 -10.34 11.02
C LEU A 144 3.31 -10.76 12.33
N LYS A 145 2.09 -10.27 12.55
CA LYS A 145 1.23 -10.70 13.65
C LYS A 145 -0.04 -11.35 13.10
N ALA A 146 -0.29 -12.61 13.45
CA ALA A 146 -1.53 -13.30 13.12
C ALA A 146 -2.51 -13.22 14.29
N ILE A 147 -3.78 -12.88 14.01
CA ILE A 147 -4.85 -12.74 14.99
C ILE A 147 -6.12 -13.35 14.40
N GLY A 148 -6.80 -14.22 15.14
CA GLY A 148 -8.17 -14.60 14.82
C GLY A 148 -9.16 -13.72 15.59
N LEU A 149 -10.18 -13.24 14.89
CA LEU A 149 -11.24 -12.41 15.48
C LEU A 149 -12.61 -13.08 15.45
N GLY A 150 -12.70 -14.32 14.95
CA GLY A 150 -13.95 -15.04 14.76
C GLY A 150 -14.99 -14.17 14.07
N GLU A 151 -16.18 -14.10 14.66
CA GLU A 151 -17.30 -13.29 14.17
C GLU A 151 -17.42 -11.90 14.84
N LEU A 152 -16.46 -11.51 15.70
CA LEU A 152 -16.55 -10.33 16.57
C LEU A 152 -16.53 -8.99 15.83
N ARG A 153 -16.08 -8.98 14.57
CA ARG A 153 -15.88 -7.77 13.76
C ARG A 153 -16.48 -7.94 12.35
N PRO A 154 -17.82 -8.00 12.23
CA PRO A 154 -18.48 -8.11 10.94
C PRO A 154 -18.38 -6.78 10.17
N VAL A 155 -18.12 -6.88 8.87
CA VAL A 155 -18.16 -5.74 7.92
C VAL A 155 -19.51 -5.63 7.21
N ALA A 156 -20.36 -6.64 7.40
CA ALA A 156 -21.69 -6.72 6.83
C ALA A 156 -22.65 -7.41 7.80
N PRO A 157 -23.96 -7.11 7.76
CA PRO A 157 -24.95 -7.87 8.51
C PRO A 157 -24.87 -9.37 8.18
N ASN A 158 -24.91 -10.25 9.19
CA ASN A 158 -25.04 -11.70 8.95
C ASN A 158 -26.51 -12.12 8.71
N ALA A 159 -27.44 -11.22 9.03
CA ALA A 159 -28.88 -11.39 8.89
C ALA A 159 -29.49 -10.17 8.17
N ASN A 160 -30.55 -10.40 7.42
CA ASN A 160 -31.29 -9.37 6.70
C ASN A 160 -32.20 -8.57 7.66
N ALA A 161 -32.90 -7.55 7.13
CA ALA A 161 -33.73 -6.64 7.92
C ALA A 161 -34.88 -7.33 8.69
N THR A 162 -35.31 -8.54 8.29
CA THR A 162 -36.35 -9.31 8.96
C THR A 162 -35.79 -10.34 9.95
N GLY A 163 -34.48 -10.35 10.17
CA GLY A 163 -33.78 -11.33 11.01
C GLY A 163 -33.52 -12.67 10.32
N GLY A 164 -33.86 -12.80 9.03
CA GLY A 164 -33.55 -13.97 8.23
C GLY A 164 -32.08 -14.02 7.78
N ASP A 165 -31.69 -15.14 7.19
CA ASP A 165 -30.33 -15.38 6.71
C ASP A 165 -29.91 -14.36 5.61
N ASP A 166 -28.70 -13.80 5.70
CA ASP A 166 -28.09 -12.93 4.65
C ASP A 166 -26.79 -13.55 4.10
N PRO A 167 -26.86 -14.34 3.01
CA PRO A 167 -25.69 -15.03 2.45
C PRO A 167 -24.60 -14.08 1.94
N GLU A 168 -24.99 -12.92 1.38
CA GLU A 168 -24.05 -11.95 0.82
C GLU A 168 -23.25 -11.27 1.93
N GLY A 169 -23.92 -10.88 3.02
CA GLY A 169 -23.27 -10.32 4.18
C GLY A 169 -22.33 -11.32 4.87
N ARG A 170 -22.75 -12.58 5.03
CA ARG A 170 -21.88 -13.64 5.54
C ARG A 170 -20.65 -13.88 4.68
N GLN A 171 -20.80 -13.91 3.36
CA GLN A 171 -19.67 -14.07 2.45
C GLN A 171 -18.64 -12.95 2.63
N ARG A 172 -19.08 -11.70 2.80
CA ARG A 172 -18.18 -10.58 3.10
C ARG A 172 -17.48 -10.71 4.45
N ASN A 173 -18.13 -11.32 5.44
CA ASN A 173 -17.53 -11.51 6.76
C ASN A 173 -16.47 -12.63 6.78
N ARG A 174 -16.60 -13.66 5.93
CA ARG A 174 -15.57 -14.68 5.71
C ARG A 174 -14.38 -14.11 4.93
N ARG A 175 -13.42 -13.51 5.62
CA ARG A 175 -12.26 -12.85 5.00
C ARG A 175 -11.02 -12.91 5.88
N VAL A 176 -9.88 -12.58 5.28
CA VAL A 176 -8.65 -12.23 5.99
C VAL A 176 -8.30 -10.78 5.65
N GLU A 177 -8.20 -9.95 6.67
CA GLU A 177 -7.72 -8.57 6.54
C GLU A 177 -6.22 -8.53 6.82
N VAL A 178 -5.46 -7.84 5.96
CA VAL A 178 -4.03 -7.62 6.14
C VAL A 178 -3.78 -6.13 6.22
N VAL A 179 -3.28 -5.67 7.37
CA VAL A 179 -3.05 -4.26 7.67
C VAL A 179 -1.56 -3.98 7.72
N LEU A 180 -1.08 -3.21 6.76
CA LEU A 180 0.31 -2.75 6.69
C LEU A 180 0.36 -1.39 7.38
N ALA A 181 0.98 -1.33 8.56
CA ALA A 181 1.04 -0.11 9.35
C ALA A 181 1.71 1.03 8.56
N ALA A 182 1.19 2.24 8.68
CA ALA A 182 1.86 3.41 8.12
C ALA A 182 3.20 3.64 8.84
N PRO A 183 4.26 4.04 8.13
CA PRO A 183 5.49 4.49 8.77
C PRO A 183 5.19 5.75 9.59
N SER A 184 5.64 5.76 10.85
CA SER A 184 5.57 6.89 11.78
C SER A 184 6.62 7.96 11.49
#